data_AF-A0A969W5V6-F1
#
_entry.id   AF-A0A969W5V6-F1
#
_cell.length_a   1.000
_cell.length_b   1.000
_cell.length_c   1.000
_cell.angle_alpha   90.00
_cell.angle_beta   90.00
_cell.angle_gamma   90.00
#
_symmetry.space_group_name_H-M   'P 1'
#
loop_
_entity.id
_entity.type
_entity.pdbx_description
1 polymer ?
#
loop_
_entity_poly.entity_id
_entity_poly.type
_entity_poly.pdbx_seq_one_letter_code
_entity_poly.pdbx_strand_id
1 'polypeptide(L)'
;MKPRHLIVPFAVASVFAIAACHQKPQVDPAIEAAIKTRHDGFKQIGGAMKKIGDTLKSGGSLNPELTEAAHTMNQEAVKIKDWFPAGSGPESGLKTGAKPEIWEKPDEFAQKRDALVTEVGKLTAAADAGDAAGFAEQVPAVGQACKSCHEEFRNKDEH
;
A
#
# COMPACT_ATOMS: atom_id res chain seq x y z
N MET A 1 -36.75 74.48 -19.79
CA MET A 1 -36.32 74.79 -18.42
C MET A 1 -35.80 73.52 -17.78
N LYS A 2 -34.62 73.59 -17.16
CA LYS A 2 -33.86 72.49 -16.55
C LYS A 2 -33.69 72.83 -15.07
N PRO A 3 -33.68 71.84 -14.18
CA PRO A 3 -32.57 71.72 -13.23
C PRO A 3 -32.00 70.28 -13.29
N ARG A 4 -30.71 70.00 -13.55
CA ARG A 4 -29.48 70.25 -12.74
C ARG A 4 -29.74 69.89 -11.27
N HIS A 5 -29.02 69.03 -10.57
CA HIS A 5 -27.85 68.18 -10.76
C HIS A 5 -27.64 67.50 -9.39
N LEU A 6 -27.13 66.26 -9.38
CA LEU A 6 -26.32 65.62 -8.32
C LEU A 6 -26.97 65.52 -6.92
N ILE A 7 -26.94 64.37 -6.24
CA ILE A 7 -25.77 63.89 -5.49
C ILE A 7 -25.93 62.38 -5.23
N VAL A 8 -24.95 61.61 -5.71
CA VAL A 8 -24.48 60.32 -5.16
C VAL A 8 -23.35 60.71 -4.21
N PRO A 9 -23.27 60.25 -2.94
CA PRO A 9 -22.64 58.94 -2.67
C PRO A 9 -23.07 58.24 -1.37
N PHE A 10 -22.94 56.92 -1.32
CA PHE A 10 -22.14 56.24 -0.30
C PHE A 10 -21.95 54.80 -0.76
N ALA A 11 -20.82 54.57 -1.42
CA ALA A 11 -20.36 53.23 -1.71
C ALA A 11 -20.03 52.56 -0.36
N VAL A 12 -20.86 51.61 0.06
CA VAL A 12 -20.49 50.66 1.10
C VAL A 12 -19.45 49.74 0.46
N ALA A 13 -18.18 50.12 0.59
CA ALA A 13 -17.07 49.23 0.30
C ALA A 13 -17.06 48.12 1.36
N SER A 14 -17.84 47.07 1.13
CA SER A 14 -17.69 45.80 1.85
C SER A 14 -16.33 45.24 1.51
N VAL A 15 -15.36 45.48 2.38
CA VAL A 15 -14.08 44.77 2.39
C VAL A 15 -14.40 43.32 2.75
N PHE A 16 -14.61 42.48 1.74
CA PHE A 16 -14.50 41.03 1.90
C PHE A 16 -13.04 40.74 2.25
N ALA A 17 -12.75 40.62 3.54
CA ALA A 17 -11.53 40.00 4.01
C ALA A 17 -11.57 38.53 3.58
N ILE A 18 -11.03 38.22 2.41
CA ILE A 18 -10.71 36.85 2.02
C ILE A 18 -9.54 36.46 2.92
N ALA A 19 -9.85 35.93 4.10
CA ALA A 19 -8.92 35.14 4.88
C ALA A 19 -8.61 33.90 4.03
N ALA A 20 -7.59 34.00 3.19
CA ALA A 20 -6.95 32.86 2.56
C ALA A 20 -6.27 32.05 3.67
N CYS A 21 -7.07 31.31 4.43
CA CYS A 21 -6.57 30.20 5.22
C CYS A 21 -5.84 29.29 4.24
N HIS A 22 -4.55 29.06 4.50
CA HIS A 22 -3.75 28.05 3.84
C HIS A 22 -4.31 26.67 4.21
N GLN A 23 -5.47 26.31 3.65
CA GLN A 23 -5.97 24.95 3.73
C GLN A 23 -5.04 24.10 2.88
N LYS A 24 -4.14 23.37 3.56
CA LYS A 24 -3.47 22.21 2.96
C LYS A 24 -4.54 21.38 2.23
N PRO A 25 -4.24 20.83 1.04
CA PRO A 25 -5.17 19.91 0.37
C PRO A 25 -5.66 18.90 1.38
N GLN A 26 -6.97 18.89 1.63
CA GLN A 26 -7.57 17.96 2.57
C GLN A 26 -7.54 16.60 1.91
N VAL A 27 -6.61 15.74 2.34
CA VAL A 27 -6.55 14.36 1.87
C VAL A 27 -7.80 13.62 2.33
N ASP A 28 -8.38 12.82 1.45
CA ASP A 28 -9.53 11.98 1.77
C ASP A 28 -9.16 11.00 2.91
N PRO A 29 -9.85 11.03 4.07
CA PRO A 29 -9.58 10.11 5.17
C PRO A 29 -9.66 8.63 4.79
N ALA A 30 -10.49 8.27 3.80
CA ALA A 30 -10.57 6.90 3.29
C ALA A 30 -9.30 6.50 2.54
N ILE A 31 -8.70 7.43 1.78
CA ILE A 31 -7.41 7.22 1.11
C ILE A 31 -6.32 7.05 2.17
N GLU A 32 -6.22 7.95 3.15
CA GLU A 32 -5.24 7.84 4.24
C GLU A 32 -5.34 6.49 4.98
N ALA A 33 -6.57 6.07 5.30
CA ALA A 33 -6.83 4.77 5.94
C ALA A 33 -6.39 3.60 5.06
N ALA A 34 -6.64 3.63 3.75
CA ALA A 34 -6.20 2.59 2.83
C ALA A 34 -4.66 2.51 2.74
N ILE A 35 -3.97 3.67 2.68
CA ILE A 35 -2.50 3.73 2.68
C ILE A 35 -1.93 3.18 4.00
N LYS A 36 -2.56 3.49 5.12
CA LYS A 36 -2.14 2.94 6.41
C LYS A 36 -2.33 1.42 6.45
N THR A 37 -3.52 0.93 6.06
CA THR A 37 -3.84 -0.50 6.02
C THR A 37 -2.83 -1.28 5.17
N ARG A 38 -2.52 -0.80 3.96
CA ARG A 38 -1.56 -1.49 3.08
C ARG A 38 -0.16 -1.52 3.67
N HIS A 39 0.31 -0.43 4.29
CA HIS A 39 1.62 -0.40 4.93
C HIS A 39 1.70 -1.37 6.10
N ASP A 40 0.67 -1.43 6.93
CA ASP A 40 0.64 -2.35 8.07
C ASP A 40 0.56 -3.81 7.62
N GLY A 41 -0.26 -4.12 6.61
CA GLY A 41 -0.33 -5.45 6.02
C GLY A 41 1.01 -5.89 5.39
N PHE A 42 1.67 -5.03 4.60
CA PHE A 42 3.00 -5.34 4.06
C PHE A 42 4.09 -5.45 5.13
N LYS A 43 4.00 -4.72 6.24
CA LYS A 43 4.91 -4.91 7.39
C LYS A 43 4.72 -6.29 8.02
N GLN A 44 3.48 -6.76 8.15
CA GLN A 44 3.20 -8.10 8.67
C GLN A 44 3.74 -9.18 7.74
N ILE A 45 3.46 -9.09 6.43
CA ILE A 45 4.01 -10.02 5.42
C ILE A 45 5.55 -10.01 5.45
N GLY A 46 6.16 -8.83 5.41
CA GLY A 46 7.61 -8.68 5.42
C GLY A 46 8.27 -9.16 6.70
N GLY A 47 7.64 -8.92 7.86
CA GLY A 47 8.11 -9.40 9.16
C GLY A 47 8.05 -10.93 9.27
N ALA A 48 6.96 -11.54 8.82
CA ALA A 48 6.81 -12.99 8.77
C ALA A 48 7.84 -13.64 7.83
N MET A 49 8.00 -13.10 6.62
CA MET A 49 9.01 -13.57 5.67
C MET A 49 10.44 -13.42 6.22
N LYS A 50 10.73 -12.32 6.92
CA LYS A 50 12.02 -12.12 7.60
C LYS A 50 12.26 -13.20 8.66
N LYS A 51 11.26 -13.49 9.50
CA LYS A 51 11.36 -14.56 10.51
C LYS A 51 11.71 -15.90 9.84
N ILE A 52 10.96 -16.29 8.80
CA ILE A 52 11.22 -17.52 8.04
C ILE A 52 12.65 -17.54 7.50
N GLY A 53 13.05 -16.47 6.81
CA GLY A 53 14.38 -16.37 6.21
C GLY A 53 15.50 -16.42 7.24
N ASP A 54 15.37 -15.73 8.37
CA ASP A 54 16.39 -15.70 9.42
C ASP A 54 16.53 -17.06 10.12
N THR A 55 15.41 -17.72 10.43
CA THR A 55 15.42 -19.06 11.03
C THR A 55 16.09 -20.08 10.11
N LEU A 56 15.77 -20.09 8.81
CA LEU A 56 16.39 -21.03 7.88
C LEU A 56 17.89 -20.73 7.69
N LYS A 57 18.28 -19.45 7.60
CA LYS A 57 19.69 -19.04 7.47
C LYS A 57 20.52 -19.36 8.71
N SER A 58 19.93 -19.40 9.90
CA SER A 58 20.61 -19.79 11.14
C SER A 58 20.70 -21.32 11.33
N GLY A 59 20.25 -22.11 10.35
CA GLY A 59 20.26 -23.57 10.40
C GLY A 59 19.02 -24.18 11.08
N GLY A 60 18.01 -23.37 11.38
CA GLY A 60 16.72 -23.86 11.85
C GLY A 60 15.89 -24.51 10.73
N SER A 61 14.82 -25.20 11.12
CA SER A 61 13.87 -25.87 10.24
C SER A 61 12.44 -25.40 10.50
N LEU A 62 11.49 -25.88 9.67
CA LEU A 62 10.07 -25.70 9.90
C LEU A 62 9.70 -26.09 11.35
N ASN A 63 8.98 -25.19 12.00
CA ASN A 63 8.53 -25.29 13.38
C ASN A 63 7.21 -24.51 13.53
N PRO A 64 6.55 -24.55 14.70
CA PRO A 64 5.26 -23.88 14.90
C PRO A 64 5.30 -22.37 14.62
N GLU A 65 6.40 -21.68 14.92
CA GLU A 65 6.50 -20.24 14.65
C GLU A 65 6.59 -19.92 13.16
N LEU A 66 7.26 -20.78 12.37
CA LEU A 66 7.34 -20.60 10.93
C LEU A 66 6.02 -20.97 10.23
N THR A 67 5.27 -21.91 10.81
CA THR A 67 3.92 -22.23 10.37
C THR A 67 2.99 -21.04 10.57
N GLU A 68 3.01 -20.42 11.76
CA GLU A 68 2.25 -19.20 12.04
C GLU A 68 2.68 -18.02 11.14
N ALA A 69 3.98 -17.89 10.87
CA ALA A 69 4.47 -16.88 9.94
C ALA A 69 3.92 -17.09 8.52
N ALA A 70 3.89 -18.33 8.02
CA ALA A 70 3.31 -18.64 6.72
C ALA A 70 1.80 -18.37 6.67
N HIS A 71 1.06 -18.66 7.74
CA HIS A 71 -0.35 -18.29 7.84
C HIS A 71 -0.56 -16.77 7.84
N THR A 72 0.22 -16.02 8.62
CA THR A 72 0.19 -14.55 8.63
C THR A 72 0.39 -14.01 7.22
N MET A 73 1.40 -14.51 6.49
CA MET A 73 1.64 -14.10 5.11
C MET A 73 0.43 -14.38 4.22
N ASN A 74 -0.17 -15.57 4.30
CA ASN A 74 -1.30 -15.94 3.46
C ASN A 74 -2.54 -15.09 3.76
N GLN A 75 -2.84 -14.88 5.04
CA GLN A 75 -3.97 -14.07 5.50
C GLN A 75 -3.88 -12.62 5.03
N GLU A 76 -2.69 -12.04 5.00
CA GLU A 76 -2.48 -10.67 4.53
C GLU A 76 -2.37 -10.59 3.00
N ALA A 77 -1.73 -11.56 2.35
CA ALA A 77 -1.53 -11.55 0.89
C ALA A 77 -2.87 -11.50 0.13
N VAL A 78 -3.89 -12.24 0.59
CA VAL A 78 -5.21 -12.27 -0.06
C VAL A 78 -5.98 -10.93 0.06
N LYS A 79 -5.59 -10.06 1.00
CA LYS A 79 -6.21 -8.75 1.22
C LYS A 79 -5.61 -7.65 0.34
N ILE A 80 -4.44 -7.88 -0.27
CA ILE A 80 -3.72 -6.90 -1.11
C ILE A 80 -4.62 -6.31 -2.22
N LYS A 81 -5.57 -7.11 -2.74
CA LYS A 81 -6.51 -6.68 -3.78
C LYS A 81 -7.36 -5.46 -3.36
N ASP A 82 -7.54 -5.23 -2.06
CA ASP A 82 -8.41 -4.18 -1.51
C ASP A 82 -7.62 -2.93 -1.04
N TRP A 83 -6.29 -2.92 -1.22
CA TRP A 83 -5.37 -1.94 -0.60
C TRP A 83 -4.98 -0.75 -1.49
N PHE A 84 -5.39 -0.75 -2.75
CA PHE A 84 -4.96 0.22 -3.75
C PHE A 84 -6.15 0.93 -4.42
N PRO A 85 -7.03 1.61 -3.66
CA PRO A 85 -8.11 2.39 -4.26
C PRO A 85 -7.54 3.48 -5.17
N ALA A 86 -8.30 3.88 -6.19
CA ALA A 86 -7.93 5.00 -7.06
C ALA A 86 -7.69 6.28 -6.25
N GLY A 87 -6.69 7.08 -6.63
CA GLY A 87 -6.31 8.28 -5.88
C GLY A 87 -5.42 8.01 -4.66
N SER A 88 -5.01 6.75 -4.41
CA SER A 88 -4.07 6.40 -3.34
C SER A 88 -2.62 6.29 -3.82
N GLY A 89 -2.30 6.79 -5.01
CA GLY A 89 -0.94 6.89 -5.52
C GLY A 89 -0.20 8.12 -5.05
N PRO A 90 0.95 8.44 -5.67
CA PRO A 90 1.72 9.64 -5.36
C PRO A 90 0.91 10.95 -5.47
N GLU A 91 -0.12 10.98 -6.31
CA GLU A 91 -1.06 12.09 -6.48
C GLU A 91 -1.84 12.45 -5.21
N SER A 92 -1.97 11.51 -4.26
CA SER A 92 -2.61 11.76 -2.96
C SER A 92 -1.84 12.77 -2.09
N GLY A 93 -0.55 12.99 -2.37
CA GLY A 93 0.35 13.79 -1.52
C GLY A 93 0.72 13.11 -0.19
N LEU A 94 0.28 11.88 0.05
CA LEU A 94 0.66 11.10 1.23
C LEU A 94 1.93 10.28 0.96
N LYS A 95 2.70 9.97 2.02
CA LYS A 95 3.85 9.07 1.93
C LYS A 95 3.41 7.70 1.40
N THR A 96 3.94 7.30 0.26
CA THR A 96 3.68 5.99 -0.32
C THR A 96 4.80 5.54 -1.24
N GLY A 97 5.16 4.26 -1.14
CA GLY A 97 6.04 3.61 -2.12
C GLY A 97 5.31 3.15 -3.39
N ALA A 98 3.98 3.25 -3.45
CA ALA A 98 3.19 2.84 -4.62
C ALA A 98 3.51 3.73 -5.83
N LYS A 99 3.80 3.11 -6.97
CA LYS A 99 4.01 3.81 -8.24
C LYS A 99 2.68 4.03 -9.01
N PRO A 100 2.57 5.09 -9.84
CA PRO A 100 1.38 5.31 -10.68
C PRO A 100 1.02 4.13 -11.57
N GLU A 101 2.01 3.36 -12.01
CA GLU A 101 1.86 2.19 -12.87
C GLU A 101 0.87 1.16 -12.32
N ILE A 102 0.62 1.11 -11.00
CA ILE A 102 -0.41 0.24 -10.40
C ILE A 102 -1.79 0.50 -11.01
N TRP A 103 -2.12 1.76 -11.26
CA TRP A 103 -3.42 2.16 -11.82
C TRP A 103 -3.40 2.26 -13.35
N GLU A 104 -2.22 2.43 -13.96
CA GLU A 104 -2.06 2.42 -15.42
C GLU A 104 -2.03 0.99 -16.00
N LYS A 105 -1.60 0.01 -15.19
CA LYS A 105 -1.43 -1.41 -15.55
C LYS A 105 -2.12 -2.32 -14.52
N PRO A 106 -3.45 -2.22 -14.36
CA PRO A 106 -4.16 -2.94 -13.31
C PRO A 106 -4.12 -4.46 -13.48
N ASP A 107 -4.08 -4.95 -14.73
CA ASP A 107 -4.04 -6.39 -15.02
C ASP A 107 -2.67 -6.99 -14.69
N GLU A 108 -1.58 -6.31 -15.03
CA GLU A 108 -0.23 -6.71 -14.67
C GLU A 108 -0.04 -6.67 -13.15
N PHE A 109 -0.54 -5.62 -12.47
CA PHE A 109 -0.50 -5.54 -11.02
C PHE A 109 -1.29 -6.69 -10.36
N ALA A 110 -2.50 -6.98 -10.86
CA ALA A 110 -3.31 -8.11 -10.41
C ALA A 110 -2.58 -9.45 -10.60
N GLN A 111 -1.94 -9.65 -11.75
CA GLN A 111 -1.16 -10.85 -12.03
C GLN A 111 -0.01 -11.03 -11.04
N LYS A 112 0.76 -9.97 -10.74
CA LYS A 112 1.87 -10.05 -9.76
C LYS A 112 1.36 -10.32 -8.34
N ARG A 113 0.25 -9.68 -7.95
CA ARG A 113 -0.43 -9.95 -6.67
C ARG A 113 -0.85 -11.41 -6.57
N ASP A 114 -1.52 -11.94 -7.59
CA ASP A 114 -2.06 -13.30 -7.57
C ASP A 114 -0.95 -14.36 -7.62
N ALA A 115 0.18 -14.05 -8.27
CA ALA A 115 1.39 -14.86 -8.18
C ALA A 115 1.91 -14.93 -6.74
N LEU A 116 1.98 -13.81 -6.01
CA LEU A 116 2.35 -13.81 -4.59
C LEU A 116 1.38 -14.66 -3.76
N VAL A 117 0.06 -14.47 -3.93
CA VAL A 117 -0.95 -15.27 -3.22
C VAL A 117 -0.76 -16.76 -3.47
N THR A 118 -0.50 -17.14 -4.73
CA THR A 118 -0.27 -18.54 -5.11
C THR A 118 0.97 -19.12 -4.44
N GLU A 119 2.11 -18.43 -4.50
CA GLU A 119 3.37 -18.94 -3.93
C GLU A 119 3.33 -18.97 -2.40
N VAL A 120 2.65 -18.01 -1.77
CA VAL A 120 2.43 -18.03 -0.31
C VAL A 120 1.47 -19.16 0.08
N GLY A 121 0.42 -19.41 -0.70
CA GLY A 121 -0.49 -20.54 -0.46
C GLY A 121 0.23 -21.89 -0.50
N LYS A 122 1.17 -22.08 -1.45
CA LYS A 122 2.04 -23.28 -1.48
C LYS A 122 2.93 -23.37 -0.24
N LEU A 123 3.50 -22.25 0.21
CA LEU A 123 4.34 -22.19 1.41
C LEU A 123 3.54 -22.62 2.65
N THR A 124 2.33 -22.07 2.81
CA THR A 124 1.42 -22.45 3.90
C THR A 124 1.04 -23.92 3.82
N ALA A 125 0.72 -24.45 2.64
CA ALA A 125 0.38 -25.86 2.49
C ALA A 125 1.54 -26.80 2.89
N ALA A 126 2.79 -26.46 2.54
CA ALA A 126 3.96 -27.20 2.99
C ALA A 126 4.14 -27.11 4.51
N ALA A 127 3.88 -25.95 5.11
CA ALA A 127 3.93 -25.77 6.55
C ALA A 127 2.89 -26.65 7.28
N ASP A 128 1.64 -26.64 6.81
CA ASP A 128 0.53 -27.42 7.36
C ASP A 128 0.76 -28.92 7.27
N ALA A 129 1.44 -29.36 6.20
CA ALA A 129 1.83 -30.76 6.01
C ALA A 129 3.03 -31.18 6.87
N GLY A 130 3.70 -30.24 7.55
CA GLY A 130 4.95 -30.52 8.25
C GLY A 130 6.13 -30.83 7.31
N ASP A 131 6.02 -30.49 6.03
CA ASP A 131 7.05 -30.74 5.02
C ASP A 131 8.15 -29.69 5.11
N ALA A 132 9.13 -29.93 5.98
CA ALA A 132 10.23 -29.01 6.21
C ALA A 132 11.10 -28.75 4.96
N ALA A 133 11.25 -29.77 4.10
CA ALA A 133 12.03 -29.64 2.87
C ALA A 133 11.28 -28.81 1.84
N GLY A 134 10.02 -29.18 1.53
CA GLY A 134 9.17 -28.42 0.61
C GLY A 134 8.92 -26.99 1.09
N PHE A 135 8.78 -26.77 2.40
CA PHE A 135 8.68 -25.43 2.97
C PHE A 135 9.92 -24.60 2.66
N ALA A 136 11.12 -25.12 2.92
CA ALA A 136 12.37 -24.41 2.65
C ALA A 136 12.59 -24.16 1.15
N GLU A 137 12.25 -25.11 0.29
CA GLU A 137 12.34 -25.00 -1.17
C GLU A 137 11.37 -23.97 -1.76
N GLN A 138 10.24 -23.72 -1.10
CA GLN A 138 9.22 -22.76 -1.55
C GLN A 138 9.56 -21.31 -1.20
N VAL A 139 10.41 -21.06 -0.18
CA VAL A 139 10.79 -19.70 0.27
C VAL A 139 11.37 -18.82 -0.86
N PRO A 140 12.30 -19.31 -1.72
CA PRO A 140 12.81 -18.51 -2.85
C PRO A 140 11.74 -18.10 -3.86
N ALA A 141 10.74 -18.95 -4.12
CA ALA A 141 9.66 -18.64 -5.05
C ALA A 141 8.79 -17.47 -4.54
N VAL A 142 8.48 -17.47 -3.24
CA VAL A 142 7.80 -16.35 -2.57
C VAL A 142 8.65 -15.08 -2.65
N GLY A 143 9.96 -15.18 -2.38
CA GLY A 143 10.89 -14.06 -2.49
C GLY A 143 10.94 -13.46 -3.91
N GLN A 144 10.90 -14.31 -4.94
CA GLN A 144 10.86 -13.88 -6.33
C GLN A 144 9.53 -13.19 -6.69
N ALA A 145 8.40 -13.68 -6.18
CA ALA A 145 7.11 -13.02 -6.35
C ALA A 145 7.14 -11.59 -5.75
N CYS A 146 7.63 -11.44 -4.51
CA CYS A 146 7.85 -10.13 -3.86
C CYS A 146 8.71 -9.20 -4.73
N LYS A 147 9.87 -9.70 -5.18
CA LYS A 147 10.81 -8.92 -6.00
C LYS A 147 10.17 -8.44 -7.30
N SER A 148 9.50 -9.35 -8.02
CA SER A 148 8.90 -9.05 -9.32
C SER A 148 7.83 -7.95 -9.24
N CYS A 149 7.02 -7.94 -8.18
CA CYS A 149 6.04 -6.88 -7.96
C CYS A 149 6.72 -5.55 -7.58
N HIS A 150 7.68 -5.59 -6.65
CA HIS A 150 8.34 -4.38 -6.18
C HIS A 150 9.19 -3.68 -7.25
N GLU A 151 9.82 -4.41 -8.16
CA GLU A 151 10.60 -3.82 -9.25
C GLU A 151 9.71 -2.96 -10.16
N GLU A 152 8.52 -3.44 -10.49
CA GLU A 152 7.60 -2.77 -11.38
C GLU A 152 6.77 -1.69 -10.68
N PHE A 153 6.25 -1.97 -9.47
CA PHE A 153 5.18 -1.19 -8.86
C PHE A 153 5.56 -0.46 -7.55
N ARG A 154 6.80 -0.60 -7.05
CA ARG A 154 7.24 0.05 -5.80
C ARG A 154 8.48 0.93 -5.99
N ASN A 155 8.44 2.14 -5.44
CA ASN A 155 9.60 3.02 -5.34
C ASN A 155 10.60 2.49 -4.31
N LYS A 156 11.90 2.61 -4.63
CA LYS A 156 12.99 2.07 -3.78
C LYS A 156 13.30 2.96 -2.57
N ASP A 157 13.07 4.27 -2.69
CA ASP A 157 13.62 5.29 -1.79
C ASP A 157 12.71 5.70 -0.61
N GLU A 158 11.59 4.99 -0.40
CA GLU A 158 10.58 5.36 0.61
C GLU A 158 10.64 4.53 1.92
N HIS A 159 11.70 3.73 2.13
CA HIS A 159 11.88 2.91 3.34
C HIS A 159 12.34 3.76 4.54
#